data_AF-A0A3B3BRX0-F1
#
_entry.id   AF-A0A3B3BRX0-F1
#
_cell.length_a   1.000
_cell.length_b   1.000
_cell.length_c   1.000
_cell.angle_alpha   90.00
_cell.angle_beta   90.00
_cell.angle_gamma   90.00
#
_symmetry.space_group_name_H-M   'P 1'
#
loop_
_entity.id
_entity.type
_entity.pdbx_description
1 polymer ?
#
loop_
_entity_poly.entity_id
_entity_poly.type
_entity_poly.pdbx_seq_one_letter_code
_entity_poly.pdbx_strand_id
1 'polypeptide(L)'
;MLVWHHCSVPFCSNNKQKVPYMSFHSFPNDKGLRARWVRAIRRDEGTAFRVLYGSTYVCSHHFCPEEIYTCPSGRKRLKKDAVPSRFSWNNWGRRFIVILFRFFFFI
;
A
#
# COMPACT_ATOMS: atom_id res chain seq x y z
N MET A 1 -10.91 4.90 -22.59
CA MET A 1 -9.91 5.19 -21.53
C MET A 1 -10.21 4.29 -20.33
N LEU A 2 -9.61 3.10 -20.26
CA LEU A 2 -9.89 2.12 -19.21
C LEU A 2 -9.12 2.50 -17.94
N VAL A 3 -9.83 3.03 -16.95
CA VAL A 3 -9.29 3.29 -15.62
C VAL A 3 -9.08 1.92 -14.94
N TRP A 4 -7.82 1.53 -14.74
CA TRP A 4 -7.51 0.30 -14.00
C TRP A 4 -7.88 0.49 -12.51
N HIS A 5 -9.01 -0.08 -12.10
CA HIS A 5 -9.49 -0.05 -10.72
C HIS A 5 -8.87 -1.13 -9.81
N HIS A 6 -7.81 -1.79 -10.28
CA HIS A 6 -7.18 -2.92 -9.61
C HIS A 6 -6.03 -2.48 -8.71
N CYS A 7 -5.79 -3.26 -7.65
CA CYS A 7 -4.59 -3.10 -6.84
C CYS A 7 -3.32 -3.45 -7.66
N SER A 8 -2.29 -2.63 -7.55
CA SER A 8 -1.00 -2.84 -8.23
C SER A 8 -0.16 -3.97 -7.60
N VAL A 9 -0.53 -4.43 -6.41
CA VAL A 9 0.18 -5.50 -5.69
C VAL A 9 0.00 -6.83 -6.43
N PRO A 10 1.10 -7.53 -6.79
CA PRO A 10 1.02 -8.87 -7.38
C PRO A 10 0.16 -9.83 -6.55
N PHE A 11 -0.61 -10.69 -7.22
CA PHE A 11 -1.52 -11.65 -6.60
C PHE A 11 -2.69 -11.03 -5.81
N CYS A 12 -2.88 -9.71 -5.83
CA CYS A 12 -4.05 -9.07 -5.27
C CYS A 12 -5.13 -8.88 -6.34
N SER A 13 -6.30 -9.46 -6.13
CA SER A 13 -7.46 -9.37 -7.03
C SER A 13 -8.47 -8.28 -6.63
N ASN A 14 -8.16 -7.51 -5.57
CA ASN A 14 -9.02 -6.44 -5.09
C ASN A 14 -9.16 -5.33 -6.13
N ASN A 15 -10.41 -4.90 -6.34
CA ASN A 15 -10.73 -3.78 -7.20
C ASN A 15 -11.81 -2.88 -6.57
N LYS A 16 -11.86 -1.60 -6.99
CA LYS A 16 -12.81 -0.63 -6.41
C LYS A 16 -14.28 -1.02 -6.58
N GLN A 17 -14.61 -1.76 -7.64
CA GLN A 17 -15.99 -2.10 -7.99
C GLN A 17 -16.55 -3.27 -7.16
N LYS A 18 -15.69 -4.25 -6.85
CA LYS A 18 -16.03 -5.46 -6.09
C LYS A 18 -16.04 -5.23 -4.59
N VAL A 19 -15.26 -4.25 -4.11
CA VAL A 19 -15.05 -4.02 -2.68
C VAL A 19 -15.24 -2.54 -2.33
N PRO A 20 -16.49 -2.02 -2.31
CA PRO A 20 -16.77 -0.59 -2.18
C PRO A 20 -16.33 0.01 -0.83
N TYR A 21 -16.25 -0.80 0.22
CA TYR A 21 -15.82 -0.38 1.56
C TYR A 21 -14.28 -0.30 1.73
N MET A 22 -13.52 -0.81 0.76
CA MET A 22 -12.07 -0.81 0.79
C MET A 22 -11.52 0.48 0.17
N SER A 23 -10.62 1.16 0.88
CA SER A 23 -9.95 2.34 0.34
C SER A 23 -8.78 1.95 -0.55
N PHE A 24 -8.53 2.77 -1.57
CA PHE A 24 -7.44 2.60 -2.51
C PHE A 24 -6.61 3.87 -2.51
N HIS A 25 -5.31 3.70 -2.32
CA HIS A 25 -4.37 4.79 -2.11
C HIS A 25 -3.48 4.92 -3.33
N SER A 26 -3.39 6.14 -3.87
CA SER A 26 -2.48 6.44 -4.97
C SER A 26 -1.04 6.38 -4.48
N PHE A 27 -0.13 6.08 -5.39
CA PHE A 27 1.29 6.23 -5.10
C PHE A 27 1.61 7.69 -4.71
N PRO A 28 2.53 7.90 -3.76
CA PRO A 28 2.89 9.23 -3.30
C PRO A 28 3.68 10.01 -4.35
N ASN A 29 3.57 11.34 -4.29
CA ASN A 29 4.34 12.24 -5.14
C ASN A 29 5.82 12.28 -4.74
N ASP A 30 6.13 12.05 -3.47
CA ASP A 30 7.49 11.94 -2.98
C ASP A 30 8.20 10.77 -3.65
N LYS A 31 9.28 11.06 -4.39
CA LYS A 31 10.01 10.07 -5.19
C LYS A 31 10.62 8.98 -4.32
N GLY A 32 11.11 9.33 -3.12
CA GLY A 32 11.72 8.38 -2.20
C GLY A 32 10.71 7.37 -1.66
N LEU A 33 9.58 7.85 -1.15
CA LEU A 33 8.49 7.00 -0.66
C LEU A 33 7.86 6.19 -1.80
N ARG A 34 7.72 6.77 -3.00
CA ARG A 34 7.24 6.04 -4.18
C ARG A 34 8.15 4.87 -4.51
N ALA A 35 9.46 5.08 -4.52
CA ALA A 35 10.44 4.00 -4.74
C ALA A 35 10.34 2.91 -3.63
N ARG A 36 10.11 3.30 -2.37
CA ARG A 36 9.85 2.33 -1.28
C ARG A 36 8.61 1.50 -1.55
N TRP A 37 7.52 2.11 -2.01
CA TRP A 37 6.29 1.39 -2.37
C TRP A 37 6.51 0.40 -3.51
N VAL A 38 7.14 0.84 -4.60
CA VAL A 38 7.45 0.00 -5.77
C VAL A 38 8.28 -1.22 -5.37
N ARG A 39 9.32 -0.99 -4.57
CA ARG A 39 10.15 -2.08 -4.00
C ARG A 39 9.33 -3.01 -3.10
N ALA A 40 8.50 -2.46 -2.22
CA ALA A 40 7.70 -3.24 -1.28
C ALA A 40 6.72 -4.19 -1.99
N ILE A 41 6.10 -3.74 -3.08
CA ILE A 41 5.19 -4.56 -3.89
C ILE A 41 5.92 -5.49 -4.88
N ARG A 42 7.26 -5.55 -4.83
CA ARG A 42 8.12 -6.36 -5.70
C ARG A 42 7.83 -6.15 -7.19
N ARG A 43 7.68 -4.88 -7.59
CA ARG A 43 7.57 -4.45 -8.98
C ARG A 43 8.79 -3.62 -9.33
N ASP A 44 9.16 -3.62 -10.61
CA ASP A 44 10.15 -2.72 -11.16
C ASP A 44 9.46 -1.71 -12.07
N GLU A 45 9.74 -0.41 -11.88
CA GLU A 45 9.28 0.63 -12.81
C GLU A 45 10.02 0.44 -14.15
N GLY A 46 9.26 0.16 -15.20
CA GLY A 46 9.80 -0.16 -16.53
C GLY A 46 8.69 -0.21 -17.58
N THR A 47 8.93 -0.93 -18.67
CA THR A 47 7.95 -1.06 -19.77
C THR A 47 6.69 -1.82 -19.33
N ALA A 48 6.82 -2.81 -18.44
CA ALA A 48 5.73 -3.65 -17.96
C ALA A 48 4.91 -3.04 -16.80
N PHE A 49 5.46 -2.05 -16.09
CA PHE A 49 4.78 -1.39 -14.98
C PHE A 49 5.24 0.06 -14.86
N ARG A 50 4.28 0.99 -14.97
CA ARG A 50 4.51 2.41 -14.77
C ARG A 50 3.53 2.94 -13.74
N VAL A 51 4.04 3.65 -12.73
CA VAL A 51 3.20 4.35 -11.77
C VAL A 51 2.55 5.54 -12.47
N LEU A 52 1.23 5.47 -12.62
CA LEU A 52 0.41 6.49 -13.29
C LEU A 52 -0.55 7.10 -12.28
N TYR A 53 -0.42 8.41 -12.08
CA TYR A 53 -1.36 9.15 -11.24
C TYR A 53 -2.79 8.97 -11.77
N GLY A 54 -3.73 8.66 -10.88
CA GLY A 54 -5.11 8.40 -11.26
C GLY A 54 -5.40 7.00 -11.79
N SER A 55 -4.40 6.15 -12.03
CA SER A 55 -4.61 4.78 -12.57
C SER A 55 -3.92 3.66 -11.80
N THR A 56 -2.86 3.94 -11.03
CA THR A 56 -2.19 2.92 -10.20
C THR A 56 -2.45 3.15 -8.71
N TYR A 57 -2.88 2.11 -8.01
CA TYR A 57 -3.32 2.19 -6.62
C TYR A 57 -2.92 0.95 -5.81
N VAL A 58 -2.76 1.13 -4.51
CA VAL A 58 -2.64 0.03 -3.53
C VAL A 58 -3.86 0.05 -2.61
N CYS A 59 -4.53 -1.10 -2.43
CA CYS A 59 -5.69 -1.20 -1.53
C CYS A 59 -5.25 -1.19 -0.06
N SER A 60 -6.12 -0.75 0.83
CA SER A 60 -5.83 -0.62 2.27
C SER A 60 -5.45 -1.93 2.96
N HIS A 61 -5.80 -3.09 2.38
CA HIS A 61 -5.43 -4.40 2.92
C HIS A 61 -3.91 -4.61 3.05
N HIS A 62 -3.12 -3.90 2.24
CA HIS A 62 -1.67 -3.99 2.25
C HIS A 62 -0.99 -3.06 3.26
N PHE A 63 -1.74 -2.22 3.97
CA PHE A 63 -1.22 -1.30 4.99
C PHE A 63 -1.60 -1.76 6.40
N CYS A 64 -0.83 -1.32 7.38
CA CYS A 64 -1.21 -1.49 8.78
C CYS A 64 -2.45 -0.62 9.06
N PRO A 65 -3.51 -1.14 9.70
CA PRO A 65 -4.69 -0.34 10.04
C PRO A 65 -4.35 0.94 10.80
N GLU A 66 -3.33 0.91 11.65
CA GLU A 66 -2.83 2.02 12.47
C GLU A 66 -2.16 3.11 11.63
N GLU A 67 -1.77 2.82 10.39
CA GLU A 67 -1.21 3.78 9.43
C GLU A 67 -2.30 4.48 8.61
N ILE A 68 -3.56 4.03 8.73
CA ILE A 68 -4.71 4.58 8.04
C ILE A 68 -5.51 5.44 9.01
N TYR A 69 -5.83 6.65 8.61
CA TYR A 69 -6.69 7.54 9.39
C TYR A 69 -7.81 8.09 8.51
N THR A 70 -8.93 8.42 9.16
CA THR A 70 -10.07 9.07 8.49
C THR A 70 -9.93 10.57 8.64
N CYS A 71 -9.89 11.30 7.53
CA CYS A 71 -9.93 12.75 7.55
C CYS A 71 -11.31 13.27 8.00
N PRO A 72 -11.41 14.54 8.44
CA PRO A 72 -12.70 15.16 8.75
C PRO A 72 -13.72 15.08 7.61
N SER A 73 -13.25 14.99 6.36
CA SER A 73 -14.07 14.77 5.16
C SER A 73 -14.58 13.33 4.96
N GLY A 74 -14.35 12.43 5.93
CA GLY A 74 -14.71 11.01 5.85
C GLY A 74 -13.81 10.15 4.95
N ARG A 75 -12.84 10.75 4.26
CA ARG A 75 -11.91 10.01 3.38
C ARG A 75 -10.80 9.33 4.18
N LYS A 76 -10.55 8.05 3.92
CA LYS A 76 -9.40 7.30 4.47
C LYS A 76 -8.10 7.71 3.77
N ARG A 77 -7.09 8.11 4.54
CA ARG A 77 -5.75 8.49 4.08
C ARG A 77 -4.68 7.72 4.83
N LEU A 78 -3.47 7.72 4.28
CA LEU A 78 -2.29 7.12 4.88
C LEU A 78 -1.46 8.17 5.61
N LYS A 79 -0.84 7.79 6.73
CA LYS A 79 0.21 8.57 7.39
C LYS A 79 1.34 8.90 6.39
N LYS A 80 2.05 10.00 6.65
CA LYS A 80 3.04 10.60 5.72
C LYS A 80 4.08 9.60 5.18
N ASP A 81 4.50 8.65 6.01
CA ASP A 81 5.57 7.70 5.69
C ASP A 81 5.11 6.24 5.56
N ALA A 82 3.80 6.01 5.51
CA ALA A 82 3.25 4.66 5.42
C ALA A 82 3.72 3.95 4.15
N VAL A 83 4.14 2.70 4.29
CA VAL A 83 4.59 1.83 3.18
C VAL A 83 3.77 0.54 3.24
N PRO A 84 3.28 0.01 2.10
CA PRO A 84 2.56 -1.25 2.11
C PRO A 84 3.49 -2.36 2.63
N SER A 85 3.01 -3.12 3.60
CA SER A 85 3.80 -4.08 4.37
C SER A 85 3.11 -5.43 4.55
N ARG A 86 1.84 -5.58 4.18
CA ARG A 86 1.07 -6.82 4.36
C ARG A 86 0.85 -7.52 3.04
N PHE A 87 1.51 -8.67 2.84
CA PHE A 87 1.48 -9.40 1.57
C PHE A 87 1.35 -10.91 1.78
N SER A 88 0.95 -11.64 0.75
CA SER A 88 0.92 -13.11 0.81
C SER A 88 2.32 -13.71 1.05
N TRP A 89 3.36 -13.13 0.44
CA TRP A 89 4.74 -13.59 0.55
C TRP A 89 5.44 -13.26 1.88
N ASN A 90 4.79 -12.50 2.78
CA ASN A 90 5.32 -12.24 4.13
C ASN A 90 4.32 -12.59 5.24
N ASN A 91 3.42 -13.56 4.97
CA ASN A 91 2.38 -14.00 5.90
C ASN A 91 1.57 -12.83 6.47
N TRP A 92 1.17 -11.90 5.61
CA TRP A 92 0.35 -10.72 5.95
C TRP A 92 0.93 -9.82 7.05
N GLY A 93 2.26 -9.82 7.23
CA GLY A 93 2.93 -9.06 8.28
C GLY A 93 2.80 -9.67 9.69
N ARG A 94 2.19 -10.87 9.84
CA ARG A 94 1.97 -11.53 11.13
C ARG A 94 3.26 -11.87 11.89
N ARG A 95 4.44 -11.80 11.22
CA ARG A 95 5.76 -12.04 11.81
C ARG A 95 6.54 -10.78 12.19
N PHE A 96 6.05 -9.58 11.85
CA PHE A 96 6.75 -8.32 12.17
C PHE A 96 6.26 -7.62 13.44
N ILE A 97 5.10 -8.01 13.98
CA ILE A 97 4.62 -7.52 15.29
C ILE A 97 5.62 -7.87 16.41
N VAL A 98 6.34 -8.99 16.30
CA VAL A 98 7.37 -9.39 17.29
C VAL A 98 8.72 -8.70 17.11
N ILE A 99 8.97 -7.99 15.99
CA ILE A 99 10.29 -7.38 15.71
C ILE A 99 10.28 -5.86 15.91
N LEU A 100 9.15 -5.17 15.71
CA LEU A 100 9.07 -3.75 16.07
C LEU A 100 9.07 -3.49 17.58
N PHE A 101 8.70 -4.48 18.40
CA PHE A 101 8.94 -4.44 19.86
C PHE A 101 10.37 -4.85 20.26
N ARG A 102 11.18 -5.43 19.36
CA ARG A 102 12.57 -5.86 19.66
C ARG A 102 13.67 -4.97 19.07
N PHE A 103 13.31 -3.85 18.44
CA PHE A 103 14.29 -2.83 18.02
C PHE A 103 14.15 -1.49 18.75
N PHE A 104 13.15 -1.32 19.61
CA PHE A 104 13.03 -0.14 20.48
C PHE A 104 13.31 -0.41 21.97
N PHE A 105 13.69 -1.64 22.33
CA PHE A 105 13.96 -2.00 23.74
C PHE A 105 15.08 -3.04 23.86
N PHE A 106 16.27 -2.75 23.33
CA PHE A 106 17.50 -3.30 23.89
C PHE A 106 18.61 -2.26 23.70
N ILE A 107 18.84 -1.52 24.79
CA ILE A 107 20.09 -0.90 25.26
C ILE A 107 20.77 0.09 24.30
#